data_AF-A0A2V5Q8I6-F1
#
_entry.id   AF-A0A2V5Q8I6-F1
#
_cell.length_a   1.000
_cell.length_b   1.000
_cell.length_c   1.000
_cell.angle_alpha   90.00
_cell.angle_beta   90.00
_cell.angle_gamma   90.00
#
_symmetry.space_group_name_H-M   'P 1'
#
loop_
_entity.id
_entity.type
_entity.pdbx_description
1 polymer ?
#
loop_
_entity_poly.entity_id
_entity_poly.type
_entity_poly.pdbx_seq_one_letter_code
_entity_poly.pdbx_strand_id
1 'polypeptide(L)'
;MKRVFFLTIMLALSTGPVTRGEDAATEERLNQLSGKIEDLIAGQETLRKRIAELNREIEGLREQQSKPNGTYAGQEDLKRLAEAVKEVDRKRVDDNEKTRTELMKLGKTLAVTPPPKSKPSATPPDDPAPVGGKATKPEKGFEYVVQSGDTLLAIVKAYREKNVKVTQDEILKANPGLVATRLKVGQKIWIPAPQS
;
A
#
# COMPACT_ATOMS: atom_id res chain seq x y z
N MET A 1 68.25 14.37 -81.47
CA MET A 1 67.08 13.47 -81.63
C MET A 1 66.57 12.94 -80.27
N LYS A 2 66.07 13.79 -79.37
CA LYS A 2 65.56 13.38 -78.04
C LYS A 2 64.20 13.98 -77.66
N ARG A 3 63.55 14.72 -78.59
CA ARG A 3 62.24 15.37 -78.35
C ARG A 3 61.04 14.60 -78.91
N VAL A 4 61.28 13.53 -79.69
CA VAL A 4 60.22 12.70 -80.27
C VAL A 4 59.76 11.60 -79.29
N PHE A 5 60.57 11.28 -78.28
CA PHE A 5 60.29 10.19 -77.33
C PHE A 5 59.31 10.56 -76.21
N PHE A 6 59.02 11.85 -76.00
CA PHE A 6 58.07 12.29 -74.98
C PHE A 6 56.61 12.33 -75.46
N LEU A 7 56.38 12.27 -76.78
CA LEU A 7 55.03 12.35 -77.34
C LEU A 7 54.38 10.96 -77.50
N THR A 8 55.17 9.88 -77.45
CA THR A 8 54.66 8.50 -77.56
C THR A 8 54.24 7.89 -76.22
N ILE A 9 54.67 8.45 -75.08
CA ILE A 9 54.32 7.92 -73.74
C ILE A 9 52.98 8.50 -73.23
N MET A 10 52.53 9.65 -73.73
CA MET A 10 51.24 10.25 -73.36
C MET A 10 50.04 9.79 -74.21
N LEU A 11 50.26 8.95 -75.23
CA LEU A 11 49.19 8.37 -76.06
C LEU A 11 48.91 6.89 -75.76
N ALA A 12 49.64 6.29 -74.80
CA ALA A 12 49.50 4.88 -74.45
C ALA A 12 48.70 4.65 -73.15
N LEU A 13 47.95 5.64 -72.68
CA LEU A 13 47.13 5.54 -71.46
C LEU A 13 45.64 5.82 -71.69
N SER A 14 45.16 5.71 -72.93
CA SER A 14 43.77 6.03 -73.29
C SER A 14 43.09 5.00 -74.20
N THR A 15 43.51 3.74 -74.21
CA THR A 15 42.80 2.66 -74.92
C THR A 15 43.01 1.29 -74.26
N GLY A 16 42.47 1.11 -73.07
CA GLY A 16 41.97 -0.23 -72.69
C GLY A 16 40.58 -0.39 -73.31
N PRO A 17 40.20 -1.55 -73.87
CA PRO A 17 38.81 -1.77 -74.23
C PRO A 17 38.00 -1.66 -72.94
N VAL A 18 37.18 -0.62 -72.82
CA VAL A 18 36.13 -0.56 -71.80
C VAL A 18 35.24 -1.76 -72.08
N THR A 19 35.36 -2.79 -71.26
CA THR A 19 34.50 -3.95 -71.39
C THR A 19 33.14 -3.52 -70.87
N ARG A 20 32.17 -3.32 -71.77
CA ARG A 20 30.78 -2.93 -71.42
C ARG A 20 30.13 -3.83 -70.33
N GLY A 21 30.69 -5.02 -70.08
CA GLY A 21 30.25 -5.90 -69.00
C GLY A 21 30.63 -5.44 -67.58
N GLU A 22 31.79 -4.77 -67.41
CA GLU A 22 32.20 -4.21 -66.11
C GLU A 22 31.36 -2.96 -65.76
N ASP A 23 31.00 -2.16 -66.77
CA ASP A 23 30.11 -1.00 -66.60
C ASP A 23 28.69 -1.43 -66.19
N ALA A 24 28.15 -2.49 -66.80
CA ALA A 24 26.82 -2.99 -66.43
C ALA A 24 26.76 -3.52 -64.97
N ALA A 25 27.77 -4.26 -64.52
CA ALA A 25 27.82 -4.78 -63.16
C ALA A 25 28.06 -3.68 -62.10
N THR A 26 28.74 -2.59 -62.47
CA THR A 26 28.94 -1.43 -61.59
C THR A 26 27.70 -0.56 -61.51
N GLU A 27 27.00 -0.32 -62.64
CA GLU A 27 25.70 0.35 -62.66
C GLU A 27 24.65 -0.40 -61.84
N GLU A 28 24.60 -1.73 -61.92
CA GLU A 28 23.67 -2.53 -61.12
C GLU A 28 23.91 -2.35 -59.61
N ARG A 29 25.17 -2.36 -59.17
CA ARG A 29 25.53 -2.10 -57.77
C ARG A 29 25.15 -0.68 -57.32
N LEU A 30 25.33 0.32 -58.18
CA LEU A 30 24.92 1.70 -57.88
C LEU A 30 23.41 1.81 -57.72
N ASN A 31 22.64 1.16 -58.59
CA ASN A 31 21.19 1.11 -58.47
C ASN A 31 20.74 0.40 -57.20
N GLN A 32 21.38 -0.73 -56.84
CA GLN A 32 21.12 -1.42 -55.58
C GLN A 32 21.46 -0.56 -54.35
N LEU A 33 22.55 0.20 -54.39
CA LEU A 33 22.92 1.13 -53.32
C LEU A 33 21.92 2.27 -53.19
N SER A 34 21.47 2.83 -54.32
CA SER A 34 20.43 3.88 -54.34
C SER A 34 19.14 3.38 -53.69
N GLY A 35 18.67 2.18 -54.06
CA GLY A 35 17.49 1.58 -53.45
C GLY A 35 17.65 1.35 -51.94
N LYS A 36 18.80 0.84 -51.49
CA LYS A 36 19.08 0.68 -50.05
C LYS A 36 19.11 2.01 -49.29
N ILE A 37 19.58 3.09 -49.92
CA ILE A 37 19.56 4.43 -49.33
C ILE A 37 18.13 4.95 -49.20
N GLU A 38 17.30 4.77 -50.23
CA GLU A 38 15.88 5.11 -50.19
C GLU A 38 15.14 4.35 -49.09
N ASP A 39 15.36 3.03 -48.98
CA ASP A 39 14.79 2.20 -47.90
C ASP A 39 15.23 2.69 -46.52
N LEU A 40 16.50 3.08 -46.37
CA LEU A 40 17.03 3.60 -45.10
C LEU A 40 16.43 4.96 -44.74
N ILE A 41 16.22 5.84 -45.72
CA ILE A 41 15.53 7.12 -45.54
C ILE A 41 14.07 6.88 -45.13
N ALA A 42 13.36 5.98 -45.82
CA ALA A 42 11.98 5.61 -45.47
C ALA A 42 11.89 5.01 -44.04
N GLY A 43 12.88 4.20 -43.66
CA GLY A 43 13.04 3.69 -42.30
C GLY A 43 13.23 4.80 -41.27
N GLN A 44 14.09 5.79 -41.56
CA GLN A 44 14.28 6.96 -40.68
C GLN A 44 13.01 7.79 -40.53
N GLU A 45 12.24 8.02 -41.59
CA GLU A 45 10.96 8.73 -41.51
C GLU A 45 9.96 7.99 -40.63
N THR A 46 9.92 6.66 -40.76
CA THR A 46 9.06 5.81 -39.92
C THR A 46 9.42 5.93 -38.45
N LEU A 47 10.72 5.88 -38.12
CA LEU A 47 11.20 6.09 -36.75
C LEU A 47 10.87 7.49 -36.23
N ARG A 48 11.04 8.53 -37.05
CA ARG A 48 10.68 9.92 -36.68
C ARG A 48 9.19 10.04 -36.38
N LYS A 49 8.33 9.43 -37.19
CA LYS A 49 6.87 9.39 -36.94
C LYS A 49 6.54 8.67 -35.63
N ARG A 50 7.20 7.54 -35.35
CA ARG A 50 7.01 6.81 -34.10
C ARG A 50 7.44 7.63 -32.88
N ILE A 51 8.56 8.34 -32.96
CA ILE A 51 9.02 9.23 -31.89
C ILE A 51 8.01 10.37 -31.67
N ALA A 52 7.48 10.97 -32.74
CA ALA A 52 6.46 12.02 -32.64
C ALA A 52 5.17 11.51 -31.99
N GLU A 53 4.72 10.30 -32.35
CA GLU A 53 3.56 9.64 -31.76
C GLU A 53 3.77 9.36 -30.26
N LEU A 54 4.90 8.78 -29.87
CA LEU A 54 5.24 8.52 -28.47
C LEU A 54 5.33 9.81 -27.65
N ASN A 55 5.90 10.88 -28.22
CA ASN A 55 5.94 12.18 -27.55
C ASN A 55 4.53 12.75 -27.32
N ARG A 56 3.63 12.60 -28.30
CA ARG A 56 2.23 13.02 -28.17
C ARG A 56 1.47 12.19 -27.13
N GLU A 57 1.75 10.89 -27.05
CA GLU A 57 1.19 10.02 -26.01
C GLU A 57 1.69 10.40 -24.61
N ILE A 58 2.99 10.68 -24.45
CA ILE A 58 3.56 11.18 -23.20
C ILE A 58 2.91 12.51 -22.79
N GLU A 59 2.73 13.44 -23.74
CA GLU A 59 2.05 14.71 -23.48
C GLU A 59 0.59 14.49 -23.07
N GLY A 60 -0.13 13.58 -23.75
CA GLY A 60 -1.49 13.20 -23.40
C GLY A 60 -1.60 12.56 -22.00
N LEU A 61 -0.68 11.66 -21.65
CA LEU A 61 -0.62 11.04 -20.32
C LEU A 61 -0.29 12.06 -19.24
N ARG A 62 0.63 12.99 -19.50
CA ARG A 62 0.92 14.10 -18.59
C ARG A 62 -0.28 15.01 -18.43
N GLU A 63 -1.01 15.31 -19.49
CA GLU A 63 -2.23 16.11 -19.41
C GLU A 63 -3.33 15.38 -18.62
N GLN A 64 -3.49 14.07 -18.85
CA GLN A 64 -4.40 13.21 -18.07
C GLN A 64 -4.01 13.12 -16.58
N GLN A 65 -2.72 13.11 -16.25
CA GLN A 65 -2.25 13.18 -14.87
C GLN A 65 -2.42 14.58 -14.26
N SER A 66 -2.29 15.64 -15.08
CA SER A 66 -2.45 17.03 -14.63
C SER A 66 -3.91 17.41 -14.44
N LYS A 67 -4.83 16.79 -15.21
CA LYS A 67 -6.26 16.88 -14.96
C LYS A 67 -6.54 16.04 -13.72
N PRO A 68 -7.08 16.61 -12.63
CA PRO A 68 -7.47 15.84 -11.48
C PRO A 68 -8.67 14.97 -11.87
N ASN A 69 -8.42 13.81 -12.48
CA ASN A 69 -9.34 12.70 -12.44
C ASN A 69 -9.49 12.42 -10.94
N GLY A 70 -10.70 12.63 -10.40
CA GLY A 70 -11.02 12.73 -8.97
C GLY A 70 -10.81 11.46 -8.14
N THR A 71 -9.74 10.72 -8.39
CA THR A 71 -9.40 9.43 -7.78
C THR A 71 -8.01 9.45 -7.15
N TYR A 72 -7.11 10.38 -7.52
CA TYR A 72 -5.76 10.48 -6.93
C TYR A 72 -5.47 11.88 -6.41
N ALA A 73 -4.91 11.97 -5.21
CA ALA A 73 -4.46 13.22 -4.61
C ALA A 73 -3.17 13.70 -5.29
N GLY A 74 -3.11 14.99 -5.63
CA GLY A 74 -1.90 15.60 -6.19
C GLY A 74 -0.78 15.72 -5.16
N GLN A 75 0.44 16.01 -5.61
CA GLN A 75 1.59 16.22 -4.72
C GLN A 75 1.35 17.36 -3.71
N GLU A 76 0.65 18.41 -4.14
CA GLU A 76 0.28 19.54 -3.28
C GLU A 76 -0.74 19.12 -2.20
N ASP A 77 -1.73 18.30 -2.55
CA ASP A 77 -2.71 17.78 -1.59
C ASP A 77 -2.05 16.89 -0.55
N LEU A 78 -1.09 16.05 -0.98
CA LEU A 78 -0.29 15.22 -0.08
C LEU A 78 0.57 16.05 0.86
N LYS A 79 1.15 17.16 0.38
CA LYS A 79 1.93 18.08 1.22
C LYS A 79 1.05 18.78 2.25
N ARG A 80 -0.13 19.25 1.84
CA ARG A 80 -1.12 19.84 2.75
C ARG A 80 -1.57 18.85 3.81
N LEU A 81 -1.82 17.60 3.42
CA LEU A 81 -2.18 16.54 4.36
C LEU A 81 -1.04 16.28 5.36
N ALA A 82 0.21 16.23 4.91
CA ALA A 82 1.35 16.03 5.79
C ALA A 82 1.47 17.15 6.84
N GLU A 83 1.33 18.42 6.44
CA GLU A 83 1.33 19.54 7.38
C GLU A 83 0.13 19.50 8.33
N ALA A 84 -1.06 19.14 7.83
CA ALA A 84 -2.25 18.99 8.68
C ALA A 84 -2.09 17.88 9.73
N VAL A 85 -1.51 16.73 9.36
CA VAL A 85 -1.23 15.62 10.28
C VAL A 85 -0.22 16.05 11.35
N LYS A 86 0.87 16.71 10.94
CA LYS A 86 1.87 17.25 11.86
C LYS A 86 1.27 18.24 12.87
N GLU A 87 0.35 19.09 12.40
CA GLU A 87 -0.37 20.03 13.25
C GLU A 87 -1.29 19.32 14.25
N VAL A 88 -2.01 18.29 13.81
CA VAL A 88 -2.85 17.47 14.70
C VAL A 88 -2.01 16.81 15.79
N ASP A 89 -0.86 16.22 15.44
CA ASP A 89 0.02 15.58 16.41
C ASP A 89 0.57 16.56 17.43
N ARG A 90 0.96 17.77 17.00
CA ARG A 90 1.39 18.84 17.91
C ARG A 90 0.29 19.18 18.92
N LYS A 91 -0.93 19.44 18.43
CA LYS A 91 -2.09 19.74 19.31
C LYS A 91 -2.39 18.59 20.26
N ARG A 92 -2.25 17.35 19.79
CA ARG A 92 -2.51 16.15 20.60
C ARG A 92 -1.53 16.02 21.76
N VAL A 93 -0.26 16.39 21.54
CA VAL A 93 0.76 16.43 22.60
C VAL A 93 0.46 17.55 23.59
N ASP A 94 0.17 18.76 23.10
CA ASP A 94 -0.13 19.92 23.95
C ASP A 94 -1.35 19.67 24.84
N ASP A 95 -2.42 19.08 24.29
CA ASP A 95 -3.63 18.76 25.04
C ASP A 95 -3.41 17.62 26.04
N ASN A 96 -2.54 16.65 25.74
CA ASN A 96 -2.14 15.63 26.70
C ASN A 96 -1.39 16.25 27.88
N GLU A 97 -0.47 17.17 27.60
CA GLU A 97 0.27 17.89 28.64
C GLU A 97 -0.68 18.71 29.54
N LYS A 98 -1.59 19.49 28.96
CA LYS A 98 -2.63 20.21 29.72
C LYS A 98 -3.45 19.26 30.58
N THR A 99 -3.95 18.17 30.00
CA THR A 99 -4.73 17.16 30.72
C THR A 99 -3.96 16.61 31.91
N ARG A 100 -2.67 16.28 31.71
CA ARG A 100 -1.80 15.77 32.78
C ARG A 100 -1.61 16.80 33.89
N THR A 101 -1.44 18.08 33.55
CA THR A 101 -1.30 19.14 34.56
C THR A 101 -2.57 19.34 35.37
N GLU A 102 -3.75 19.37 34.74
CA GLU A 102 -5.03 19.44 35.43
C GLU A 102 -5.28 18.21 36.30
N LEU A 103 -4.93 17.00 35.82
CA LEU A 103 -5.02 15.77 36.61
C LEU A 103 -4.15 15.84 37.87
N MET A 104 -2.94 16.39 37.77
CA MET A 104 -2.07 16.61 38.92
C MET A 104 -2.65 17.65 39.89
N LYS A 105 -3.25 18.74 39.40
CA LYS A 105 -3.93 19.74 40.25
C LYS A 105 -5.11 19.11 40.98
N LEU A 106 -5.95 18.36 40.28
CA LEU A 106 -7.07 17.63 40.87
C LEU A 106 -6.58 16.62 41.92
N GLY A 107 -5.55 15.85 41.61
CA GLY A 107 -4.93 14.93 42.57
C GLY A 107 -4.46 15.64 43.85
N LYS A 108 -3.84 16.82 43.73
CA LYS A 108 -3.46 17.64 44.90
C LYS A 108 -4.67 18.13 45.68
N THR A 109 -5.74 18.58 45.01
CA THR A 109 -6.97 19.03 45.70
C THR A 109 -7.68 17.90 46.43
N LEU A 110 -7.71 16.70 45.84
CA LEU A 110 -8.27 15.50 46.47
C LEU A 110 -7.41 15.04 47.65
N ALA A 111 -6.07 15.14 47.56
CA ALA A 111 -5.14 14.80 48.63
C ALA A 111 -5.17 15.75 49.84
N VAL A 112 -5.62 17.00 49.65
CA VAL A 112 -5.80 17.99 50.74
C VAL A 112 -7.08 17.71 51.56
N THR A 113 -7.99 16.89 51.04
CA THR A 113 -9.16 16.44 51.81
C THR A 113 -8.71 15.30 52.73
N PRO A 114 -8.89 15.39 54.07
CA PRO A 114 -8.50 14.30 54.96
C PRO A 114 -9.27 13.04 54.57
N PRO A 115 -8.65 11.85 54.60
CA PRO A 115 -9.41 10.62 54.46
C PRO A 115 -10.49 10.60 55.56
N PRO A 116 -11.74 10.21 55.26
CA PRO A 116 -12.67 9.90 56.32
C PRO A 116 -12.00 8.85 57.22
N LYS A 117 -11.91 9.12 58.53
CA LYS A 117 -11.47 8.14 59.51
C LYS A 117 -12.43 6.94 59.40
N SER A 118 -12.03 5.92 58.67
CA SER A 118 -12.70 4.62 58.70
C SER A 118 -12.53 4.08 60.11
N LYS A 119 -13.63 4.04 60.87
CA LYS A 119 -13.78 3.07 61.96
C LYS A 119 -13.45 1.68 61.38
N PRO A 120 -12.78 0.79 62.14
CA PRO A 120 -12.52 -0.56 61.65
C PRO A 120 -13.85 -1.24 61.40
N SER A 121 -14.23 -1.35 60.13
CA SER A 121 -15.37 -2.16 59.73
C SER A 121 -14.93 -3.60 59.84
N ALA A 122 -15.82 -4.38 60.42
CA ALA A 122 -15.61 -5.76 60.80
C ALA A 122 -15.12 -6.61 59.62
N THR A 123 -14.39 -7.66 60.01
CA THR A 123 -14.19 -8.92 59.31
C THR A 123 -15.25 -9.18 58.24
N PRO A 124 -14.86 -9.61 57.01
CA PRO A 124 -15.83 -10.09 56.03
C PRO A 124 -16.69 -11.18 56.68
N PRO A 125 -18.03 -11.06 56.66
CA PRO A 125 -18.87 -12.19 56.95
C PRO A 125 -18.60 -13.25 55.89
N ASP A 126 -18.14 -14.41 56.37
CA ASP A 126 -18.42 -15.67 55.73
C ASP A 126 -19.93 -15.78 55.44
N ASP A 127 -20.20 -16.52 54.37
CA ASP A 127 -21.46 -17.10 53.91
C ASP A 127 -22.35 -16.31 52.92
N PRO A 128 -23.10 -17.02 52.03
CA PRO A 128 -22.93 -18.39 51.54
C PRO A 128 -22.81 -18.43 50.00
N ALA A 129 -22.34 -19.58 49.50
CA ALA A 129 -22.54 -19.98 48.12
C ALA A 129 -23.99 -19.73 47.66
N PRO A 130 -24.24 -19.18 46.45
CA PRO A 130 -25.53 -19.33 45.83
C PRO A 130 -25.65 -20.79 45.37
N VAL A 131 -26.31 -21.58 46.20
CA VAL A 131 -26.89 -22.86 45.81
C VAL A 131 -27.90 -22.59 44.69
N GLY A 132 -27.72 -23.28 43.57
CA GLY A 132 -28.87 -23.87 42.88
C GLY A 132 -29.57 -23.02 41.83
N GLY A 133 -28.82 -22.48 40.88
CA GLY A 133 -29.32 -22.28 39.51
C GLY A 133 -28.41 -23.04 38.56
N LYS A 134 -28.71 -24.31 38.28
CA LYS A 134 -28.02 -25.11 37.25
C LYS A 134 -28.20 -24.45 35.88
N ALA A 135 -27.38 -23.46 35.56
CA ALA A 135 -27.08 -23.11 34.19
C ALA A 135 -26.08 -24.16 33.72
N THR A 136 -26.56 -25.07 32.86
CA THR A 136 -25.78 -26.08 32.15
C THR A 136 -24.58 -25.43 31.49
N LYS A 137 -23.43 -25.45 32.17
CA LYS A 137 -22.14 -25.26 31.52
C LYS A 137 -22.03 -26.37 30.49
N PRO A 138 -21.86 -26.10 29.19
CA PRO A 138 -21.38 -27.13 28.30
C PRO A 138 -20.02 -27.55 28.86
N GLU A 139 -19.88 -28.81 29.26
CA GLU A 139 -18.72 -29.39 29.96
C GLU A 139 -17.40 -29.25 29.18
N LYS A 140 -17.44 -28.73 27.96
CA LYS A 140 -16.28 -28.39 27.12
C LYS A 140 -16.44 -26.96 26.61
N GLY A 141 -15.50 -26.10 26.98
CA GLY A 141 -15.45 -24.71 26.55
C GLY A 141 -14.12 -24.08 26.94
N PHE A 142 -13.90 -22.87 26.46
CA PHE A 142 -12.66 -22.12 26.70
C PHE A 142 -12.98 -20.84 27.46
N GLU A 143 -12.19 -20.54 28.48
CA GLU A 143 -12.22 -19.23 29.11
C GLU A 143 -11.39 -18.26 28.27
N TYR A 144 -11.99 -17.12 27.90
CA TYR A 144 -11.34 -16.09 27.10
C TYR A 144 -11.36 -14.75 27.85
N VAL A 145 -10.21 -14.08 27.86
CA VAL A 145 -10.08 -12.74 28.41
C VAL A 145 -10.11 -11.75 27.26
N VAL A 146 -11.12 -10.89 27.25
CA VAL A 146 -11.32 -9.86 26.22
C VAL A 146 -10.11 -8.93 26.20
N GLN A 147 -9.48 -8.78 25.03
CA GLN A 147 -8.37 -7.88 24.78
C GLN A 147 -8.85 -6.54 24.20
N SER A 148 -7.95 -5.56 24.16
CA SER A 148 -8.24 -4.25 23.58
C SER A 148 -8.50 -4.36 22.08
N GLY A 149 -9.66 -3.88 21.62
CA GLY A 149 -10.06 -3.94 20.21
C GLY A 149 -10.87 -5.18 19.82
N ASP A 150 -11.10 -6.11 20.76
CA ASP A 150 -11.95 -7.27 20.48
C ASP A 150 -13.42 -6.89 20.35
N THR A 151 -14.08 -7.54 19.39
CA THR A 151 -15.54 -7.55 19.27
C THR A 151 -16.04 -8.99 19.38
N LEU A 152 -17.30 -9.16 19.79
CA LEU A 152 -17.86 -10.50 19.96
C LEU A 152 -17.82 -11.29 18.64
N LEU A 153 -18.03 -10.61 17.52
CA LEU A 153 -17.88 -11.14 16.16
C LEU A 153 -16.44 -11.57 15.86
N ALA A 154 -15.44 -10.76 16.21
CA ALA A 154 -14.03 -11.09 16.02
C ALA A 154 -13.62 -12.31 16.85
N ILE A 155 -14.07 -12.40 18.10
CA ILE A 155 -13.82 -13.54 18.98
C ILE A 155 -14.45 -14.82 18.39
N VAL A 156 -15.72 -14.76 17.98
CA VAL A 156 -16.40 -15.89 17.32
C VAL A 156 -15.65 -16.36 16.07
N LYS A 157 -15.20 -15.42 15.22
CA LYS A 157 -14.45 -15.74 14.01
C LYS A 157 -13.10 -16.39 14.33
N ALA A 158 -12.35 -15.84 15.29
CA ALA A 158 -11.08 -16.39 15.73
C ALA A 158 -11.19 -17.82 16.27
N TYR A 159 -12.28 -18.13 16.99
CA TYR A 159 -12.52 -19.49 17.46
C TYR A 159 -13.00 -20.44 16.36
N ARG A 160 -13.76 -19.95 15.37
CA ARG A 160 -14.12 -20.73 14.18
C ARG A 160 -12.90 -21.15 13.37
N GLU A 161 -11.91 -20.28 13.23
CA GLU A 161 -10.63 -20.59 12.58
C GLU A 161 -9.83 -21.66 13.35
N LYS A 162 -10.00 -21.73 14.68
CA LYS A 162 -9.41 -22.76 15.55
C LYS A 162 -10.22 -24.07 15.57
N ASN A 163 -11.07 -24.31 14.57
CA ASN A 163 -12.01 -25.44 14.48
C ASN A 163 -13.05 -25.53 15.61
N VAL A 164 -13.28 -24.46 16.37
CA VAL A 164 -14.35 -24.39 17.38
C VAL A 164 -15.57 -23.71 16.75
N LYS A 165 -16.58 -24.50 16.37
CA LYS A 165 -17.82 -23.95 15.80
C LYS A 165 -18.66 -23.34 16.93
N VAL A 166 -18.50 -22.05 17.18
CA VAL A 166 -19.29 -21.29 18.14
C VAL A 166 -20.08 -20.19 17.44
N THR A 167 -21.28 -19.91 17.92
CA THR A 167 -22.11 -18.77 17.47
C THR A 167 -22.21 -17.68 18.53
N GLN A 168 -22.56 -16.46 18.10
CA GLN A 168 -22.73 -15.33 19.02
C GLN A 168 -23.81 -15.60 20.08
N ASP A 169 -24.92 -16.23 19.66
CA ASP A 169 -26.02 -16.56 20.55
C ASP A 169 -25.64 -17.61 21.60
N GLU A 170 -24.79 -18.57 21.24
CA GLU A 170 -24.26 -19.55 22.18
C GLU A 170 -23.38 -18.91 23.26
N ILE A 171 -22.53 -17.94 22.88
CA ILE A 171 -21.70 -17.21 23.85
C ILE A 171 -22.59 -16.36 24.77
N LEU A 172 -23.61 -15.70 24.23
CA LEU A 172 -24.55 -14.90 25.04
C LEU A 172 -25.35 -15.77 26.02
N LYS A 173 -25.80 -16.96 25.59
CA LYS A 173 -26.46 -17.93 26.46
C LYS A 173 -25.52 -18.47 27.55
N ALA A 174 -24.25 -18.69 27.20
CA ALA A 174 -23.26 -19.18 28.15
C ALA A 174 -22.78 -18.13 29.16
N ASN A 175 -22.97 -16.84 28.87
CA ASN A 175 -22.56 -15.72 29.73
C ASN A 175 -23.75 -14.82 30.06
N PRO A 176 -24.59 -15.19 31.03
CA PRO A 176 -25.72 -14.36 31.45
C PRO A 176 -25.22 -12.99 31.93
N GLY A 177 -25.67 -11.92 31.26
CA GLY A 177 -25.26 -10.53 31.52
C GLY A 177 -24.19 -9.97 30.58
N LEU A 178 -23.66 -10.77 29.65
CA LEU A 178 -22.77 -10.27 28.60
C LEU A 178 -23.56 -9.45 27.57
N VAL A 179 -23.14 -8.21 27.33
CA VAL A 179 -23.72 -7.35 26.30
C VAL A 179 -22.77 -7.28 25.11
N ALA A 180 -23.19 -7.81 23.96
CA ALA A 180 -22.36 -7.91 22.75
C ALA A 180 -21.75 -6.57 22.29
N THR A 181 -22.45 -5.46 22.55
CA THR A 181 -22.03 -4.09 22.19
C THR A 181 -21.15 -3.42 23.24
N ARG A 182 -20.94 -4.03 24.42
CA ARG A 182 -20.16 -3.44 25.53
C ARG A 182 -19.22 -4.45 26.18
N LEU A 183 -18.34 -5.02 25.37
CA LEU A 183 -17.22 -5.83 25.86
C LEU A 183 -16.22 -4.94 26.61
N LYS A 184 -15.88 -5.29 27.85
CA LYS A 184 -14.83 -4.60 28.61
C LYS A 184 -13.51 -5.34 28.47
N VAL A 185 -12.42 -4.61 28.24
CA VAL A 185 -11.07 -5.19 28.25
C VAL A 185 -10.79 -5.79 29.63
N GLY A 186 -10.27 -7.01 29.66
CA GLY A 186 -10.04 -7.79 30.88
C GLY A 186 -11.25 -8.57 31.39
N GLN A 187 -12.41 -8.45 30.74
CA GLN A 187 -13.59 -9.24 31.07
C GLN A 187 -13.37 -10.71 30.68
N LYS A 188 -13.63 -11.62 31.62
CA LYS A 188 -13.61 -13.05 31.37
C LYS A 188 -14.96 -13.49 30.80
N ILE A 189 -14.93 -14.17 29.67
CA ILE A 189 -16.11 -14.75 29.01
C ILE A 189 -15.89 -16.24 28.78
N TRP A 190 -16.97 -17.01 28.84
CA TRP A 190 -16.98 -18.43 28.54
C TRP A 190 -17.37 -18.66 27.08
N ILE A 191 -16.53 -19.36 26.34
CA ILE A 191 -16.80 -19.73 24.95
C ILE A 191 -17.17 -21.20 24.92
N PRO A 192 -18.44 -21.56 24.70
CA PRO A 192 -18.86 -22.94 24.64
C PRO A 192 -18.24 -23.61 23.40
N ALA A 193 -17.67 -24.81 23.58
CA ALA A 193 -17.30 -25.66 22.46
C ALA A 193 -18.50 -26.57 22.14
N PRO A 194 -18.88 -26.74 20.86
CA PRO A 194 -19.88 -27.73 20.50
C PRO A 194 -19.37 -29.10 20.91
N GLN A 195 -20.15 -29.84 21.68
CA GLN A 195 -19.97 -31.29 21.80
C GLN A 195 -20.23 -31.85 20.40
N SER A 196 -19.28 -32.63 19.88
CA SER A 196 -19.28 -33.22 18.54
C SER A 196 -20.62 -33.79 18.08
#